data_AF-A0A645FKS4-F1
#
_entry.id   AF-A0A645FKS4-F1
#
_cell.length_a   1.000
_cell.length_b   1.000
_cell.length_c   1.000
_cell.angle_alpha   90.00
_cell.angle_beta   90.00
_cell.angle_gamma   90.00
#
_symmetry.space_group_name_H-M   'P 1'
#
loop_
_entity.id
_entity.type
_entity.pdbx_description
1 polymer ?
#
loop_
_entity_poly.entity_id
_entity_poly.type
_entity_poly.pdbx_seq_one_letter_code
_entity_poly.pdbx_strand_id
1 'polypeptide(L)'
;MRLMNAFDPIALLITRLVSKVRHLIFANGILCLIGNAALSDEMAQIVTIGPIIKNITEENVVGSKEDMYTLALRNATLSDAMGVLGSQLVPWHCYMGFFLGISASVYPLAAGLTAGDIISHNYFSWIAVGSMLLLTFTGFDRYIPLFKIPSEPDVYLKSQAAQYSK
;
A
#
# COMPACT_ATOMS: atom_id res chain seq x y z
N MET A 1 -13.96 15.22 -4.43
CA MET A 1 -13.03 15.40 -3.29
C MET A 1 -11.72 16.13 -3.64
N ARG A 2 -11.53 16.65 -4.86
CA ARG A 2 -10.31 17.39 -5.27
C ARG A 2 -10.21 18.84 -4.74
N LEU A 3 -11.22 19.29 -3.99
CA LEU A 3 -11.41 20.69 -3.55
C LEU A 3 -11.14 20.91 -2.06
N MET A 4 -10.89 19.84 -1.30
CA MET A 4 -10.54 19.93 0.11
C MET A 4 -9.13 19.37 0.25
N ASN A 5 -8.17 20.23 0.59
CA ASN A 5 -6.79 19.92 1.00
C ASN A 5 -6.73 19.07 2.29
N ALA A 6 -7.69 18.17 2.48
CA ALA A 6 -7.89 17.40 3.70
C ALA A 6 -6.76 16.40 3.96
N PHE A 7 -6.00 16.05 2.92
CA PHE A 7 -4.92 15.06 2.99
C PHE A 7 -3.52 15.68 3.00
N ASP A 8 -3.41 17.00 2.82
CA ASP A 8 -2.16 17.73 2.96
C ASP A 8 -1.47 17.47 4.31
N PRO A 9 -2.18 17.37 5.46
CA PRO A 9 -1.52 17.05 6.73
C PRO A 9 -0.85 15.67 6.73
N ILE A 10 -1.47 14.68 6.10
CA ILE A 10 -0.94 13.31 5.99
C ILE A 10 0.27 13.30 5.05
N ALA A 11 0.15 13.96 3.89
CA ALA A 11 1.23 14.12 2.93
C ALA A 11 2.45 14.81 3.56
N LEU A 12 2.21 15.87 4.33
CA LEU A 12 3.25 16.68 4.96
C LEU A 12 3.92 15.93 6.13
N LEU A 13 3.17 15.10 6.84
CA LEU A 13 3.73 14.19 7.84
C LEU A 13 4.65 13.14 7.18
N ILE A 14 4.16 12.45 6.14
CA ILE A 14 4.93 11.40 5.44
C ILE A 14 6.21 11.99 4.85
N THR A 15 6.12 13.11 4.14
CA THR A 15 7.26 13.77 3.48
C THR A 15 8.31 14.30 4.44
N ARG A 16 7.94 14.62 5.69
CA ARG A 16 8.91 14.96 6.76
C ARG A 16 9.62 13.74 7.33
N LEU A 17 8.98 12.57 7.31
CA LEU A 17 9.52 11.33 7.86
C LEU A 17 10.40 10.57 6.86
N VAL A 18 10.24 10.82 5.56
CA VAL A 18 10.93 10.09 4.49
C VAL A 18 11.96 10.94 3.77
N SER A 19 13.11 10.33 3.49
CA SER A 19 14.24 10.95 2.79
C SER A 19 14.56 10.27 1.45
N LYS A 20 13.77 9.29 1.03
CA LYS A 20 13.96 8.58 -0.25
C LYS A 20 12.61 8.29 -0.88
N VAL A 21 12.56 8.28 -2.21
CA VAL A 21 11.33 7.97 -2.97
C VAL A 21 10.78 6.60 -2.57
N ARG A 22 11.64 5.59 -2.40
CA ARG A 22 11.21 4.26 -1.93
C ARG A 22 10.52 4.26 -0.56
N HIS A 23 10.98 5.11 0.35
CA HIS A 23 10.40 5.18 1.70
C HIS A 23 9.05 5.89 1.66
N LEU A 24 8.87 6.85 0.74
CA LEU A 24 7.56 7.44 0.43
C LEU A 24 6.60 6.37 -0.11
N ILE A 25 7.04 5.57 -1.08
CA ILE A 25 6.23 4.48 -1.65
C ILE A 25 5.90 3.42 -0.58
N PHE A 26 6.85 3.07 0.29
CA PHE A 26 6.59 2.21 1.44
C PHE A 26 5.55 2.82 2.39
N ALA A 27 5.66 4.11 2.72
CA ALA A 27 4.70 4.81 3.56
C ALA A 27 3.30 4.85 2.94
N ASN A 28 3.20 4.98 1.61
CA ASN A 28 1.93 4.85 0.89
C ASN A 28 1.32 3.44 1.08
N GLY A 29 2.13 2.38 1.01
CA GLY A 29 1.67 1.01 1.29
C GLY A 29 1.14 0.86 2.73
N ILE A 30 1.83 1.43 3.72
CA ILE A 30 1.37 1.44 5.11
C ILE A 30 0.06 2.23 5.25
N LEU A 31 -0.07 3.37 4.58
CA LEU A 31 -1.31 4.15 4.58
C LEU A 31 -2.46 3.34 3.99
N CYS A 32 -2.22 2.53 2.95
CA CYS A 32 -3.22 1.61 2.42
C CYS A 32 -3.67 0.57 3.44
N LEU A 33 -2.76 -0.07 4.19
CA LEU A 33 -3.13 -1.02 5.25
C LEU A 33 -3.93 -0.37 6.37
N ILE A 34 -3.52 0.81 6.82
CA ILE A 34 -4.24 1.56 7.86
C ILE A 34 -5.63 1.94 7.36
N GLY A 35 -5.71 2.48 6.13
CA GLY A 35 -6.98 2.81 5.51
C GLY A 35 -7.89 1.60 5.35
N ASN A 36 -7.32 0.44 5.01
CA ASN A 36 -8.06 -0.81 4.87
C ASN A 36 -8.62 -1.27 6.21
N ALA A 37 -7.79 -1.27 7.26
CA ALA A 37 -8.21 -1.61 8.60
C ALA A 37 -9.27 -0.64 9.15
N ALA A 38 -9.20 0.65 8.79
CA ALA A 38 -10.14 1.68 9.23
C ALA A 38 -11.48 1.62 8.49
N LEU A 39 -11.47 1.37 7.18
CA LEU A 39 -12.68 1.35 6.33
C LEU A 39 -13.35 -0.03 6.31
N SER A 40 -12.61 -1.09 6.62
CA SER A 40 -13.11 -2.46 6.69
C SER A 40 -13.69 -3.00 5.37
N ASP A 41 -13.31 -2.37 4.26
CA ASP A 41 -13.77 -2.65 2.90
C ASP A 41 -12.67 -2.23 1.90
N GLU A 42 -12.30 -3.14 1.01
CA GLU A 42 -11.19 -2.94 0.08
C GLU A 42 -11.54 -1.94 -1.01
N MET A 43 -12.79 -1.90 -1.47
CA MET A 43 -13.23 -0.98 -2.52
C MET A 43 -13.29 0.44 -1.94
N ALA A 44 -13.81 0.60 -0.72
CA ALA A 44 -13.78 1.87 0.00
C ALA A 44 -12.34 2.35 0.22
N GLN A 45 -11.42 1.44 0.58
CA GLN A 45 -10.01 1.76 0.71
C GLN A 45 -9.39 2.20 -0.61
N ILE A 46 -9.56 1.47 -1.70
CA ILE A 46 -8.95 1.78 -2.99
C ILE A 46 -9.47 3.12 -3.53
N VAL A 47 -10.79 3.36 -3.44
CA VAL A 47 -11.41 4.59 -3.94
C VAL A 47 -11.02 5.82 -3.10
N THR A 48 -10.77 5.63 -1.80
CA THR A 48 -10.42 6.73 -0.89
C THR A 48 -8.91 6.99 -0.86
N ILE A 49 -8.11 5.94 -0.61
CA ILE A 49 -6.67 6.03 -0.38
C ILE A 49 -5.86 6.03 -1.68
N GLY A 50 -6.32 5.33 -2.73
CA GLY A 50 -5.64 5.28 -4.03
C GLY A 50 -5.37 6.67 -4.62
N PRO A 51 -6.37 7.58 -4.69
CA PRO A 51 -6.14 8.96 -5.10
C PRO A 51 -5.18 9.72 -4.19
N ILE A 52 -5.18 9.44 -2.87
CA ILE A 52 -4.32 10.12 -1.90
C ILE A 52 -2.84 9.76 -2.15
N ILE A 53 -2.51 8.47 -2.22
CA ILE A 53 -1.12 8.04 -2.44
C ILE A 53 -0.58 8.48 -3.80
N LYS A 54 -1.46 8.56 -4.80
CA LYS A 54 -1.14 9.12 -6.11
C LYS A 54 -0.76 10.58 -5.99
N ASN A 55 -1.62 11.41 -5.37
CA ASN A 55 -1.35 12.84 -5.19
C ASN A 55 -0.07 13.08 -4.38
N ILE A 56 0.13 12.34 -3.28
CA ILE A 56 1.36 12.44 -2.47
C ILE A 56 2.60 12.22 -3.34
N THR A 57 2.56 11.24 -4.25
CA THR A 57 3.71 10.92 -5.10
C THR A 57 3.91 11.97 -6.19
N GLU A 58 2.84 12.36 -6.90
CA GLU A 58 2.90 13.35 -7.98
C GLU A 58 3.31 14.75 -7.47
N GLU A 59 2.89 15.11 -6.26
CA GLU A 59 3.19 16.43 -5.68
C GLU A 59 4.57 16.50 -5.03
N ASN A 60 5.17 15.37 -4.61
CA ASN A 60 6.41 15.38 -3.84
C ASN A 60 7.61 14.75 -4.54
N VAL A 61 7.43 14.04 -5.65
CA VAL A 61 8.52 13.41 -6.41
C VAL A 61 8.79 14.17 -7.71
N VAL A 62 10.07 14.29 -8.06
CA VAL A 62 10.54 14.79 -9.35
C VAL A 62 11.23 13.64 -10.07
N GLY A 63 10.94 13.47 -11.36
CA GLY A 63 11.48 12.40 -12.20
C GLY A 63 11.04 12.53 -13.66
N SER A 64 11.55 11.65 -14.52
CA SER A 64 11.08 11.53 -15.91
C SER A 64 9.62 11.08 -15.98
N LYS A 65 8.96 11.22 -17.15
CA LYS A 65 7.56 10.77 -17.30
C LYS A 65 7.46 9.25 -17.13
N GLU A 66 8.45 8.54 -17.64
CA GLU A 66 8.58 7.09 -17.59
C GLU A 66 8.77 6.60 -16.15
N ASP A 67 9.62 7.28 -15.37
CA ASP A 67 9.85 6.93 -13.97
C ASP A 67 8.62 7.25 -13.10
N MET A 68 8.00 8.41 -13.32
CA MET A 68 6.77 8.78 -12.61
C MET A 68 5.62 7.80 -12.93
N TYR A 69 5.53 7.32 -14.17
CA TYR A 69 4.58 6.27 -14.55
C TYR A 69 4.86 4.95 -13.83
N THR A 70 6.14 4.56 -13.72
CA THR A 70 6.55 3.37 -12.96
C THR A 70 6.18 3.48 -11.47
N LEU A 71 6.35 4.67 -10.87
CA LEU A 71 5.92 4.95 -9.49
C LEU A 71 4.40 4.90 -9.34
N ALA A 72 3.64 5.40 -10.32
CA ALA A 72 2.19 5.31 -10.34
C ALA A 72 1.71 3.85 -10.39
N LEU A 73 2.32 3.02 -11.24
CA LEU A 73 2.05 1.59 -11.29
C LEU A 73 2.36 0.92 -9.95
N ARG A 74 3.50 1.23 -9.34
CA ARG A 74 3.86 0.67 -8.03
C ARG A 74 2.86 1.06 -6.94
N ASN A 75 2.41 2.32 -6.90
CA ASN A 75 1.36 2.75 -5.98
C ASN A 75 0.04 2.02 -6.22
N ALA A 76 -0.36 1.83 -7.48
CA ALA A 76 -1.56 1.07 -7.82
C ALA A 76 -1.46 -0.38 -7.33
N THR A 77 -0.31 -1.05 -7.56
CA THR A 77 -0.06 -2.40 -7.06
C THR A 77 -0.08 -2.46 -5.52
N LEU A 78 0.47 -1.46 -4.83
CA LEU A 78 0.40 -1.40 -3.37
C LEU A 78 -1.02 -1.18 -2.87
N SER A 79 -1.79 -0.28 -3.50
CA SER A 79 -3.19 -0.08 -3.12
C SER A 79 -4.00 -1.37 -3.29
N ASP A 80 -3.83 -2.07 -4.41
CA ASP A 80 -4.50 -3.34 -4.67
C ASP A 80 -4.06 -4.43 -3.66
N ALA A 81 -2.76 -4.66 -3.51
CA ALA A 81 -2.25 -5.71 -2.61
C ALA A 81 -2.62 -5.46 -1.14
N MET A 82 -2.53 -4.21 -0.67
CA MET A 82 -2.86 -3.86 0.72
C MET A 82 -4.38 -3.81 0.97
N GLY A 83 -5.17 -3.46 -0.05
CA GLY A 83 -6.63 -3.52 -0.01
C GLY A 83 -7.12 -4.96 -0.02
N VAL A 84 -6.78 -5.73 -1.05
CA VAL A 84 -7.31 -7.08 -1.27
C VAL A 84 -6.66 -8.11 -0.35
N LEU A 85 -5.34 -8.21 -0.30
CA LEU A 85 -4.67 -9.23 0.53
C LEU A 85 -4.50 -8.77 1.97
N GLY A 86 -4.27 -7.47 2.19
CA GLY A 86 -4.24 -6.90 3.53
C GLY A 86 -5.56 -7.04 4.28
N SER A 87 -6.69 -7.05 3.57
CA SER A 87 -8.02 -7.29 4.19
C SER A 87 -8.08 -8.61 4.93
N GLN A 88 -7.36 -9.62 4.42
CA GLN A 88 -7.36 -10.96 4.97
C GLN A 88 -6.53 -11.10 6.24
N LEU A 89 -5.86 -10.03 6.64
CA LEU A 89 -5.08 -9.91 7.87
C LEU A 89 -5.79 -9.03 8.91
N VAL A 90 -6.96 -8.48 8.59
CA VAL A 90 -7.74 -7.60 9.47
C VAL A 90 -8.97 -8.36 9.99
N PRO A 91 -9.03 -8.71 11.29
CA PRO A 91 -10.08 -9.60 11.84
C PRO A 91 -11.51 -9.11 11.66
N TRP A 92 -11.70 -7.78 11.61
CA TRP A 92 -13.03 -7.15 11.49
C TRP A 92 -13.40 -6.77 10.05
N HIS A 93 -12.56 -7.10 9.07
CA HIS A 93 -12.81 -6.79 7.66
C HIS A 93 -14.06 -7.52 7.12
N CYS A 94 -14.79 -6.90 6.19
CA CYS A 94 -16.01 -7.48 5.61
C CYS A 94 -15.77 -8.90 5.02
N TYR A 95 -14.64 -9.12 4.33
CA TYR A 95 -14.21 -10.44 3.86
C TYR A 95 -14.04 -11.50 4.96
N MET A 96 -13.59 -11.13 6.16
CA MET A 96 -13.55 -12.09 7.29
C MET A 96 -14.97 -12.54 7.64
N GLY A 97 -15.90 -11.59 7.76
CA GLY A 97 -17.31 -11.90 7.99
C GLY A 97 -17.89 -12.81 6.92
N PHE A 98 -17.56 -12.55 5.65
CA PHE A 98 -17.97 -13.37 4.52
C PHE A 98 -17.42 -14.81 4.59
N PHE A 99 -16.12 -14.99 4.84
CA PHE A 99 -15.53 -16.33 4.92
C PHE A 99 -16.02 -17.13 6.12
N LEU A 100 -16.19 -16.48 7.28
CA LEU A 100 -16.79 -17.11 8.45
C LEU A 100 -18.24 -17.52 8.18
N GLY A 101 -19.01 -16.66 7.51
CA GLY A 101 -20.38 -16.97 7.08
C GLY A 101 -20.47 -18.16 6.13
N ILE A 102 -19.58 -18.24 5.14
CA ILE A 102 -19.49 -19.40 4.23
C ILE A 102 -19.10 -20.65 5.01
N SER A 103 -18.10 -20.56 5.89
CA SER A 103 -17.66 -21.71 6.69
C SER A 103 -18.81 -22.28 7.52
N ALA A 104 -19.54 -21.43 8.24
CA ALA A 104 -20.67 -21.84 9.07
C ALA A 104 -21.86 -22.38 8.27
N SER A 105 -22.11 -21.88 7.06
CA SER A 105 -23.28 -22.26 6.26
C SER A 105 -23.05 -23.44 5.31
N VAL A 106 -21.83 -23.61 4.79
CA VAL A 106 -21.51 -24.60 3.75
C VAL A 106 -20.67 -25.76 4.29
N TYR A 107 -19.85 -25.54 5.33
CA TYR A 107 -18.91 -26.53 5.85
C TYR A 107 -19.15 -26.80 7.34
N PRO A 108 -20.08 -27.72 7.69
CA PRO A 108 -20.47 -27.97 9.08
C PRO A 108 -19.30 -28.34 10.01
N LEU A 109 -18.27 -29.00 9.47
CA LEU A 109 -17.06 -29.38 10.20
C LEU A 109 -16.13 -28.20 10.51
N ALA A 110 -16.33 -27.05 9.85
CA ALA A 110 -15.56 -25.83 9.99
C ALA A 110 -16.40 -24.67 10.59
N ALA A 111 -17.58 -24.96 11.15
CA ALA A 111 -18.50 -23.96 11.69
C ALA A 111 -17.94 -23.18 12.90
N GLY A 112 -16.91 -23.72 13.56
CA GLY A 112 -16.22 -23.07 14.68
C GLY A 112 -14.97 -22.27 14.31
N LEU A 113 -14.67 -22.08 13.02
CA LEU A 113 -13.54 -21.26 12.60
C LEU A 113 -13.70 -19.83 13.11
N THR A 114 -12.58 -19.26 13.57
CA THR A 114 -12.47 -17.85 13.96
C THR A 114 -11.72 -17.07 12.89
N ALA A 115 -11.82 -15.74 12.93
CA ALA A 115 -10.99 -14.89 12.07
C ALA A 115 -9.48 -15.14 12.30
N GLY A 116 -9.07 -15.46 13.52
CA GLY A 116 -7.68 -15.80 13.84
C GLY A 116 -7.20 -17.08 13.15
N ASP A 117 -8.07 -18.08 13.00
CA ASP A 117 -7.73 -19.32 12.28
C ASP A 117 -7.52 -19.05 10.79
N ILE A 118 -8.38 -18.22 10.19
CA ILE A 118 -8.23 -17.80 8.79
C ILE A 118 -6.93 -17.01 8.61
N ILE A 119 -6.68 -16.01 9.45
CA ILE A 119 -5.49 -15.15 9.35
C ILE A 119 -4.21 -15.96 9.50
N SER A 120 -4.14 -16.86 10.49
CA SER A 120 -2.94 -17.67 10.75
C SER A 120 -2.61 -18.65 9.63
N HIS A 121 -3.62 -19.15 8.92
CA HIS A 121 -3.43 -20.10 7.81
C HIS A 121 -3.43 -19.43 6.43
N ASN A 122 -3.66 -18.11 6.35
CA ASN A 122 -3.59 -17.36 5.09
C ASN A 122 -2.15 -16.97 4.76
N TYR A 123 -1.31 -17.99 4.53
CA TYR A 123 0.11 -17.82 4.23
C TYR A 123 0.35 -16.93 3.00
N PHE A 124 -0.53 -17.02 2.00
CA PHE A 124 -0.41 -16.20 0.80
C PHE A 124 -0.52 -14.70 1.12
N SER A 125 -1.51 -14.30 1.94
CA SER A 125 -1.69 -12.89 2.30
C SER A 125 -0.52 -12.38 3.15
N TRP A 126 -0.04 -13.18 4.11
CA TRP A 126 1.15 -12.84 4.90
C TRP A 126 2.39 -12.64 4.03
N ILE A 127 2.67 -13.59 3.13
CA ILE A 127 3.84 -13.56 2.26
C ILE A 127 3.73 -12.38 1.29
N ALA A 128 2.59 -12.20 0.63
CA ALA A 128 2.40 -11.14 -0.35
C ALA A 128 2.49 -9.75 0.29
N VAL A 129 1.75 -9.49 1.37
CA VAL A 129 1.77 -8.19 2.05
C VAL A 129 3.14 -7.90 2.64
N GLY A 130 3.72 -8.87 3.36
CA GLY A 130 5.02 -8.74 3.99
C GLY A 130 6.14 -8.53 2.97
N SER A 131 6.20 -9.34 1.90
CA SER A 131 7.23 -9.22 0.87
C SER A 131 7.12 -7.91 0.10
N MET A 132 5.92 -7.48 -0.30
CA MET A 132 5.71 -6.19 -0.98
C MET A 132 6.29 -5.02 -0.18
N LEU A 133 5.99 -4.98 1.13
CA LEU A 133 6.46 -3.92 2.01
C LEU A 133 7.97 -4.00 2.28
N LEU A 134 8.48 -5.19 2.63
CA LEU A 134 9.88 -5.40 2.95
C LEU A 134 10.79 -5.15 1.74
N LEU A 135 10.42 -5.66 0.56
CA LEU A 135 11.20 -5.48 -0.67
C LEU A 135 11.22 -4.01 -1.10
N THR A 136 10.10 -3.29 -0.95
CA THR A 136 10.01 -1.84 -1.23
C THR A 136 10.89 -1.03 -0.27
N PHE A 137 10.85 -1.34 1.04
CA PHE A 137 11.63 -0.62 2.04
C PHE A 137 13.14 -0.83 1.87
N THR A 138 13.56 -2.09 1.77
CA THR A 138 14.98 -2.47 1.64
C THR A 138 15.54 -2.16 0.25
N GLY A 139 14.68 -2.12 -0.78
CA GLY A 139 15.05 -2.02 -2.19
C GLY A 139 15.63 -3.31 -2.75
N PHE A 140 15.27 -4.46 -2.18
CA PHE A 140 15.58 -5.77 -2.74
C PHE A 140 14.69 -6.12 -3.93
N ASP A 141 13.63 -5.35 -4.15
CA ASP A 141 12.83 -5.37 -5.37
C ASP A 141 13.66 -5.22 -6.66
N ARG A 142 14.84 -4.56 -6.60
CA ARG A 142 15.78 -4.46 -7.72
C ARG A 142 16.34 -5.78 -8.26
N TYR A 143 16.31 -6.84 -7.45
CA TYR A 143 16.81 -8.16 -7.86
C TYR A 143 15.74 -8.99 -8.60
N ILE A 144 14.50 -8.51 -8.62
CA ILE A 144 13.40 -9.15 -9.33
C ILE A 144 13.19 -8.42 -10.67
N PRO A 145 13.29 -9.12 -11.81
CA PRO A 145 13.08 -8.51 -13.13
C PRO A 145 11.73 -7.79 -13.21
N LEU A 146 11.71 -6.62 -13.85
CA LEU A 146 10.52 -5.76 -14.02
C LEU A 146 9.92 -5.18 -12.72
N PHE A 147 10.52 -5.48 -11.57
CA PHE A 147 10.01 -5.04 -10.27
C PHE A 147 10.84 -3.91 -9.65
N LYS A 148 11.86 -3.42 -10.35
CA LYS A 148 12.72 -2.34 -9.85
C LYS A 148 11.95 -1.02 -9.82
N ILE A 149 11.92 -0.36 -8.67
CA ILE A 149 11.46 1.03 -8.56
C ILE A 149 12.61 1.99 -8.98
N PRO A 150 12.32 3.08 -9.71
CA PRO A 150 13.27 4.16 -9.93
C PRO A 150 13.85 4.68 -8.61
N SER A 151 15.12 5.07 -8.62
CA SER A 151 15.82 5.54 -7.41
C SER A 151 16.64 6.79 -7.70
N GLU A 152 17.08 7.46 -6.64
CA GLU A 152 17.98 8.61 -6.74
C GLU A 152 19.26 8.24 -7.51
N PRO A 153 19.77 9.11 -8.42
CA PRO A 153 19.36 10.49 -8.67
C PRO A 153 18.23 10.67 -9.73
N ASP A 154 17.81 9.60 -10.43
CA ASP A 154 16.85 9.68 -11.54
C ASP A 154 15.46 10.16 -11.08
N VAL A 155 15.09 9.75 -9.86
CA VAL A 155 13.94 10.28 -9.13
C VAL A 155 14.36 10.75 -7.75
N TYR A 156 13.80 11.86 -7.30
CA TYR A 156 14.08 12.39 -5.96
C TYR A 156 12.90 13.14 -5.38
N LEU A 157 12.88 13.28 -4.05
CA LEU A 157 11.89 14.08 -3.36
C LEU A 157 12.15 15.58 -3.60
N LYS A 158 11.10 16.39 -3.81
CA LYS A 158 11.22 17.85 -3.99
C LYS A 158 11.96 18.54 -2.84
N SER A 159 11.80 18.04 -1.62
CA SER A 159 12.54 18.53 -0.44
C SER A 159 14.06 18.36 -0.55
N GLN A 160 14.53 17.48 -1.44
CA GLN A 160 15.94 17.19 -1.69
C GLN A 160 16.43 17.72 -3.04
N ALA A 161 15.64 18.57 -3.72
CA ALA A 161 16.02 19.10 -5.02
C ALA A 161 17.41 19.77 -5.02
N ALA A 162 17.79 20.47 -3.94
CA ALA A 162 19.11 21.10 -3.82
C ALA A 162 20.29 20.12 -3.92
N GLN A 163 20.08 18.84 -3.60
CA GLN A 163 21.11 17.80 -3.65
C GLN A 163 21.28 17.21 -5.05
N TYR A 164 20.22 17.15 -5.85
CA TYR A 164 20.17 16.43 -7.13
C TYR A 164 19.95 17.31 -8.36
N SER A 165 19.63 18.60 -8.17
CA SER A 165 19.43 19.60 -9.24
C SER A 165 20.76 20.20 -9.77
N LYS A 166 21.88 19.46 -9.68
CA LYS A 166 23.18 19.92 -10.18
C LYS A 166 23.46 19.43 -11.58
#